data_AF-A0A2N3QDY6-F1
#
_entry.id   AF-A0A2N3QDY6-F1
#
_cell.length_a   1.000
_cell.length_b   1.000
_cell.length_c   1.000
_cell.angle_alpha   90.00
_cell.angle_beta   90.00
_cell.angle_gamma   90.00
#
_symmetry.space_group_name_H-M   'P 1'
#
loop_
_entity.id
_entity.type
_entity.pdbx_description
1 polymer ?
#
loop_
_entity_poly.entity_id
_entity_poly.type
_entity_poly.pdbx_seq_one_letter_code
_entity_poly.pdbx_strand_id
1 'polypeptide(L)'
;GLASDQVLVGDWDGDGKDTLVLRRGNRYYVRNSLTPGHADKEFTLGLATDQVLVGDWDGDGKDTLMLRRGNQFLVYNTLGSSTVDRVFYYGLPSDVVLVGDWNGDGKDTLAMRRGVAYYMRNSLGSGNADTVIYYGLASDVVLVGDWNGNGKDTLAMRRGNQYLVRNSLAGGHADVTFHYGTAADVVLVGNWDGK
;
A
#
# COMPACT_ATOMS: atom_id res chain seq x y z
N GLY A 1 -20.43 4.84 -2.11
CA GLY A 1 -20.49 3.58 -1.36
C GLY A 1 -21.41 3.71 -0.16
N LEU A 2 -21.51 2.65 0.63
CA LEU A 2 -22.06 2.65 1.98
C LEU A 2 -20.97 3.04 2.98
N ALA A 3 -21.36 3.48 4.18
CA ALA A 3 -20.41 3.86 5.23
C ALA A 3 -19.50 2.70 5.72
N SER A 4 -19.91 1.45 5.51
CA SER A 4 -19.14 0.25 5.85
C SER A 4 -18.08 -0.14 4.82
N ASP A 5 -18.08 0.52 3.66
CA ASP A 5 -17.22 0.12 2.56
C ASP A 5 -15.78 0.63 2.81
N GLN A 6 -14.80 -0.21 2.49
CA GLN A 6 -13.39 0.18 2.48
C GLN A 6 -13.03 0.73 1.10
N VAL A 7 -12.23 1.78 1.07
CA VAL A 7 -11.68 2.34 -0.17
C VAL A 7 -10.24 1.88 -0.30
N LEU A 8 -9.92 1.35 -1.48
CA LEU A 8 -8.60 0.96 -1.91
C LEU A 8 -8.20 1.88 -3.06
N VAL A 9 -6.92 2.24 -3.12
CA VAL A 9 -6.34 3.15 -4.11
C VAL A 9 -5.27 2.39 -4.87
N GLY A 10 -5.25 2.56 -6.19
CA GLY A 10 -4.21 2.01 -7.07
C GLY A 10 -4.53 2.19 -8.55
N ASP A 11 -3.56 1.87 -9.41
CA ASP A 11 -3.65 1.88 -10.86
C ASP A 11 -4.14 0.52 -11.39
N TRP A 12 -5.46 0.35 -11.41
CA TRP A 12 -6.08 -0.94 -11.71
C TRP A 12 -6.04 -1.34 -13.20
N ASP A 13 -5.77 -0.38 -14.11
CA ASP A 13 -5.72 -0.63 -15.56
C ASP A 13 -4.39 -0.31 -16.24
N GLY A 14 -3.43 0.23 -15.51
CA GLY A 14 -2.05 0.44 -15.94
C GLY A 14 -1.88 1.70 -16.78
N ASP A 15 -2.72 2.71 -16.56
CA ASP A 15 -2.63 3.99 -17.26
C ASP A 15 -1.71 5.01 -16.56
N GLY A 16 -1.12 4.60 -15.44
CA GLY A 16 -0.26 5.37 -14.55
C GLY A 16 -1.02 6.12 -13.46
N LYS A 17 -2.36 6.10 -13.44
CA LYS A 17 -3.16 6.90 -12.52
C LYS A 17 -3.96 6.05 -11.54
N ASP A 18 -3.83 6.45 -10.29
CA ASP A 18 -4.58 5.83 -9.23
C ASP A 18 -6.06 6.21 -9.29
N THR A 19 -6.88 5.17 -9.19
CA THR A 19 -8.32 5.28 -9.06
C THR A 19 -8.80 4.39 -7.92
N LEU A 20 -10.12 4.20 -7.79
CA LEU A 20 -10.69 3.67 -6.55
C LEU A 20 -11.33 2.31 -6.77
N VAL A 21 -11.02 1.39 -5.85
CA VAL A 21 -11.80 0.18 -5.62
C VAL A 21 -12.55 0.31 -4.31
N LEU A 22 -13.84 0.00 -4.36
CA LEU A 22 -14.67 -0.13 -3.17
C LEU A 22 -14.74 -1.61 -2.76
N ARG A 23 -14.46 -1.91 -1.50
CA ARG A 23 -14.62 -3.25 -0.93
C ARG A 23 -15.76 -3.29 0.07
N ARG A 24 -16.68 -4.25 -0.12
CA ARG A 24 -17.77 -4.57 0.80
C ARG A 24 -17.72 -6.05 1.17
N GLY A 25 -17.22 -6.35 2.37
CA GLY A 25 -16.95 -7.74 2.77
C GLY A 25 -15.90 -8.36 1.84
N ASN A 26 -16.28 -9.36 1.05
CA ASN A 26 -15.40 -9.97 0.05
C ASN A 26 -15.75 -9.58 -1.40
N ARG A 27 -16.66 -8.61 -1.61
CA ARG A 27 -16.99 -8.09 -2.95
C ARG A 27 -16.27 -6.79 -3.22
N TYR A 28 -15.74 -6.66 -4.44
CA TYR A 28 -14.96 -5.53 -4.92
C TYR A 28 -15.67 -4.90 -6.11
N TYR A 29 -15.69 -3.57 -6.12
CA TYR A 29 -16.27 -2.75 -7.19
C TYR A 29 -15.17 -1.82 -7.68
N VAL A 30 -14.60 -2.16 -8.83
CA VAL A 30 -13.49 -1.43 -9.45
C VAL A 30 -14.04 -0.29 -10.27
N ARG A 31 -13.37 0.84 -10.20
CA ARG A 31 -13.68 1.95 -11.06
C ARG A 31 -12.42 2.71 -11.49
N ASN A 32 -12.18 2.72 -12.79
CA ASN A 32 -10.99 3.29 -13.42
C ASN A 32 -11.19 4.78 -13.74
N SER A 33 -12.09 5.46 -13.02
CA SER A 33 -12.27 6.90 -13.15
C SER A 33 -12.77 7.51 -11.85
N LEU A 34 -12.34 8.75 -11.60
CA LEU A 34 -12.77 9.55 -10.45
C LEU A 34 -14.04 10.38 -10.75
N THR A 35 -14.91 9.89 -11.62
CA THR A 35 -16.22 10.50 -11.93
C THR A 35 -17.36 9.76 -11.20
N PRO A 36 -18.61 10.24 -11.14
CA PRO A 36 -19.78 9.48 -10.65
C PRO A 36 -20.33 8.46 -11.67
N GLY A 37 -20.91 7.33 -11.24
CA GLY A 37 -21.26 6.21 -12.13
C GLY A 37 -21.09 4.81 -11.53
N HIS A 38 -21.34 3.78 -12.35
CA HIS A 38 -21.26 2.37 -11.98
C HIS A 38 -19.81 1.85 -11.97
N ALA A 39 -19.59 0.68 -11.37
CA ALA A 39 -18.31 -0.01 -11.41
C ALA A 39 -18.02 -0.54 -12.82
N ASP A 40 -16.77 -0.45 -13.25
CA ASP A 40 -16.30 -1.00 -14.52
C ASP A 40 -16.11 -2.52 -14.42
N LYS A 41 -15.78 -3.00 -13.22
CA LYS A 41 -15.61 -4.42 -12.92
C LYS A 41 -16.07 -4.73 -11.51
N GLU A 42 -16.69 -5.89 -11.33
CA GLU A 42 -17.06 -6.41 -10.02
C GLU A 42 -16.62 -7.86 -9.88
N PHE A 43 -16.13 -8.21 -8.70
CA PHE A 43 -15.73 -9.58 -8.40
C PHE A 43 -15.78 -9.87 -6.90
N THR A 44 -15.68 -11.15 -6.56
CA THR A 44 -15.58 -11.62 -5.18
C THR A 44 -14.21 -12.26 -5.00
N LEU A 45 -13.52 -11.93 -3.91
CA LEU A 45 -12.21 -12.47 -3.61
C LEU A 45 -12.01 -12.67 -2.10
N GLY A 46 -11.56 -13.86 -1.73
CA GLY A 46 -11.20 -14.18 -0.35
C GLY A 46 -12.37 -14.15 0.64
N LEU A 47 -12.00 -14.00 1.92
CA LEU A 47 -12.92 -13.89 3.04
C LEU A 47 -13.14 -12.42 3.40
N ALA A 48 -14.29 -12.10 3.99
CA ALA A 48 -14.56 -10.75 4.49
C ALA A 48 -13.60 -10.33 5.62
N THR A 49 -12.99 -11.30 6.30
CA THR A 49 -12.01 -11.08 7.38
C THR A 49 -10.58 -10.91 6.89
N ASP A 50 -10.31 -11.18 5.61
CA ASP A 50 -8.96 -11.02 5.06
C ASP A 50 -8.58 -9.52 5.08
N GLN A 51 -7.33 -9.24 5.45
CA GLN A 51 -6.73 -7.93 5.18
C GLN A 51 -6.35 -7.88 3.70
N VAL A 52 -6.52 -6.72 3.08
CA VAL A 52 -6.26 -6.52 1.65
C VAL A 52 -5.19 -5.46 1.51
N LEU A 53 -4.21 -5.78 0.68
CA LEU A 53 -3.12 -4.90 0.29
C LEU A 53 -3.21 -4.70 -1.23
N VAL A 54 -2.74 -3.54 -1.69
CA VAL A 54 -2.74 -3.12 -3.09
C VAL A 54 -1.31 -2.80 -3.49
N GLY A 55 -0.92 -3.20 -4.69
CA GLY A 55 0.38 -2.89 -5.28
C GLY A 55 0.63 -3.66 -6.59
N ASP A 56 1.66 -3.26 -7.31
CA ASP A 56 2.17 -3.92 -8.52
C ASP A 56 3.17 -5.02 -8.13
N TRP A 57 2.65 -6.22 -7.88
CA TRP A 57 3.42 -7.32 -7.33
C TRP A 57 4.42 -7.96 -8.32
N ASP A 58 4.18 -7.82 -9.62
CA ASP A 58 4.99 -8.46 -10.66
C ASP A 58 5.66 -7.51 -11.65
N GLY A 59 5.42 -6.20 -11.52
CA GLY A 59 6.07 -5.14 -12.27
C GLY A 59 5.48 -4.95 -13.66
N ASP A 60 4.18 -5.23 -13.83
CA ASP A 60 3.49 -5.06 -15.11
C ASP A 60 2.86 -3.66 -15.27
N GLY A 61 3.00 -2.81 -14.25
CA GLY A 61 2.46 -1.47 -14.17
C GLY A 61 1.02 -1.41 -13.68
N LYS A 62 0.44 -2.53 -13.21
CA LYS A 62 -0.94 -2.56 -12.69
C LYS A 62 -0.97 -2.99 -11.24
N ASP A 63 -1.73 -2.23 -10.47
CA ASP A 63 -2.06 -2.62 -9.12
C ASP A 63 -3.08 -3.74 -9.09
N THR A 64 -2.76 -4.75 -8.29
CA THR A 64 -3.66 -5.86 -8.01
C THR A 64 -3.70 -6.13 -6.51
N LEU A 65 -4.28 -7.27 -6.10
CA LEU A 65 -4.60 -7.52 -4.70
C LEU A 65 -3.70 -8.59 -4.10
N MET A 66 -3.30 -8.36 -2.85
CA MET A 66 -2.74 -9.37 -1.97
C MET A 66 -3.64 -9.53 -0.75
N LEU A 67 -4.00 -10.77 -0.42
CA LEU A 67 -4.74 -11.08 0.80
C LEU A 67 -3.79 -11.51 1.91
N ARG A 68 -4.03 -11.04 3.13
CA ARG A 68 -3.27 -11.40 4.32
C ARG A 68 -4.12 -12.10 5.38
N ARG A 69 -3.58 -13.20 5.91
CA ARG A 69 -4.13 -13.99 7.02
C ARG A 69 -3.05 -14.22 8.08
N GLY A 70 -3.02 -13.38 9.10
CA GLY A 70 -1.94 -13.39 10.09
C GLY A 70 -0.61 -13.04 9.43
N ASN A 71 0.33 -13.97 9.36
CA ASN A 71 1.60 -13.78 8.64
C ASN A 71 1.64 -14.45 7.27
N GLN A 72 0.54 -15.06 6.81
CA GLN A 72 0.41 -15.64 5.47
C GLN A 72 -0.07 -14.57 4.47
N PHE A 73 0.55 -14.55 3.30
CA PHE A 73 0.22 -13.66 2.18
C PHE A 73 -0.12 -14.48 0.93
N LEU A 74 -1.21 -14.13 0.26
CA LEU A 74 -1.69 -14.73 -0.98
C LEU A 74 -1.71 -13.64 -2.05
N VAL A 75 -0.85 -13.76 -3.04
CA VAL A 75 -0.67 -12.77 -4.12
C VAL A 75 -1.53 -13.14 -5.31
N TYR A 76 -2.20 -12.14 -5.89
CA TYR A 76 -2.96 -12.26 -7.12
C TYR A 76 -2.44 -11.21 -8.09
N ASN A 77 -1.82 -11.62 -9.18
CA ASN A 77 -1.26 -10.74 -10.22
C ASN A 77 -2.29 -10.36 -11.29
N THR A 78 -3.53 -10.82 -11.14
CA THR A 78 -4.60 -10.45 -12.07
C THR A 78 -5.83 -10.06 -11.27
N LEU A 79 -6.27 -8.82 -11.43
CA LEU A 79 -7.42 -8.28 -10.73
C LEU A 79 -8.68 -9.12 -11.01
N GLY A 80 -9.32 -9.63 -9.95
CA GLY A 80 -10.50 -10.48 -10.04
C GLY A 80 -10.27 -11.94 -10.43
N SER A 81 -9.00 -12.38 -10.53
CA SER A 81 -8.67 -13.81 -10.62
C SER A 81 -9.02 -14.54 -9.33
N SER A 82 -9.46 -15.79 -9.44
CA SER A 82 -9.61 -16.71 -8.30
C SER A 82 -8.38 -17.58 -8.06
N THR A 83 -7.35 -17.45 -8.91
CA THR A 83 -6.11 -18.23 -8.83
C THR A 83 -5.07 -17.45 -8.03
N VAL A 84 -4.47 -18.10 -7.04
CA VAL A 84 -3.38 -17.53 -6.26
C VAL A 84 -2.07 -17.77 -7.01
N ASP A 85 -1.36 -16.70 -7.34
CA ASP A 85 -0.08 -16.77 -8.07
C ASP A 85 1.08 -17.10 -7.14
N ARG A 86 0.99 -16.66 -5.87
CA ARG A 86 2.02 -16.93 -4.87
C ARG A 86 1.46 -16.99 -3.45
N VAL A 87 2.03 -17.88 -2.64
CA VAL A 87 1.82 -17.91 -1.19
C VAL A 87 3.16 -17.83 -0.47
N PHE A 88 3.27 -16.97 0.54
CA PHE A 88 4.47 -16.88 1.38
C PHE A 88 4.13 -16.42 2.80
N TYR A 89 5.12 -16.45 3.69
CA TYR A 89 4.98 -16.04 5.08
C TYR A 89 6.04 -15.03 5.47
N TYR A 90 5.63 -13.90 6.05
CA TYR A 90 6.58 -12.87 6.47
C TYR A 90 6.08 -12.09 7.69
N GLY A 91 7.02 -11.69 8.55
CA GLY A 91 6.70 -10.95 9.78
C GLY A 91 5.84 -11.72 10.79
N LEU A 92 5.28 -10.98 11.73
CA LEU A 92 4.35 -11.45 12.74
C LEU A 92 2.91 -11.08 12.40
N PRO A 93 1.91 -11.84 12.88
CA PRO A 93 0.50 -11.48 12.70
C PRO A 93 0.13 -10.09 13.26
N SER A 94 0.85 -9.62 14.28
CA SER A 94 0.63 -8.31 14.92
C SER A 94 1.27 -7.14 14.17
N ASP A 95 2.09 -7.40 13.17
CA ASP A 95 2.81 -6.35 12.46
C ASP A 95 1.84 -5.52 11.61
N VAL A 96 2.10 -4.20 11.56
CA VAL A 96 1.51 -3.33 10.54
C VAL A 96 2.28 -3.55 9.25
N VAL A 97 1.55 -3.80 8.16
CA VAL A 97 2.15 -4.03 6.84
C VAL A 97 2.09 -2.74 6.05
N LEU A 98 3.20 -2.43 5.41
CA LEU A 98 3.34 -1.36 4.43
C LEU A 98 3.71 -1.99 3.09
N VAL A 99 3.26 -1.36 2.01
CA VAL A 99 3.52 -1.76 0.62
C VAL A 99 4.24 -0.63 -0.07
N GLY A 100 5.22 -0.96 -0.91
CA GLY A 100 5.89 -0.03 -1.80
C GLY A 100 7.09 -0.66 -2.52
N ASP A 101 7.61 0.04 -3.53
CA ASP A 101 8.85 -0.31 -4.25
C ASP A 101 10.07 0.26 -3.51
N TRP A 102 10.56 -0.48 -2.52
CA TRP A 102 11.64 0.00 -1.64
C TRP A 102 13.00 0.08 -2.34
N ASN A 103 13.22 -0.69 -3.41
CA ASN A 103 14.51 -0.81 -4.10
C ASN A 103 14.54 -0.15 -5.48
N GLY A 104 13.40 0.28 -6.02
CA GLY A 104 13.25 0.96 -7.30
C GLY A 104 13.36 0.01 -8.48
N ASP A 105 12.84 -1.20 -8.37
CA ASP A 105 12.84 -2.17 -9.46
C ASP A 105 11.50 -2.26 -10.22
N GLY A 106 10.55 -1.39 -9.86
CA GLY A 106 9.21 -1.31 -10.40
C GLY A 106 8.25 -2.33 -9.78
N LYS A 107 8.61 -3.00 -8.68
CA LYS A 107 7.73 -3.97 -8.02
C LYS A 107 7.48 -3.60 -6.57
N ASP A 108 6.20 -3.63 -6.22
CA ASP A 108 5.81 -3.48 -4.84
C ASP A 108 6.12 -4.73 -4.02
N THR A 109 6.70 -4.49 -2.85
CA THR A 109 6.93 -5.52 -1.85
C THR A 109 6.60 -5.01 -0.46
N LEU A 110 6.89 -5.81 0.57
CA LEU A 110 6.38 -5.57 1.90
C LEU A 110 7.43 -5.02 2.86
N ALA A 111 6.98 -4.12 3.73
CA ALA A 111 7.69 -3.79 4.97
C ALA A 111 6.80 -4.07 6.19
N MET A 112 7.39 -4.62 7.24
CA MET A 112 6.72 -4.84 8.52
C MET A 112 7.12 -3.74 9.50
N ARG A 113 6.15 -3.08 10.13
CA ARG A 113 6.41 -2.07 11.18
C ARG A 113 6.12 -2.64 12.56
N ARG A 114 7.13 -2.53 13.45
CA ARG A 114 7.04 -2.84 14.88
C ARG A 114 7.55 -1.65 15.69
N GLY A 115 6.62 -0.88 16.25
CA GLY A 115 6.94 0.39 16.90
C GLY A 115 7.58 1.36 15.90
N VAL A 116 8.85 1.70 16.10
CA VAL A 116 9.62 2.58 15.20
C VAL A 116 10.56 1.81 14.28
N ALA A 117 10.59 0.48 14.36
CA ALA A 117 11.40 -0.37 13.50
C ALA A 117 10.62 -0.79 12.26
N TYR A 118 11.25 -0.71 11.09
CA TYR A 118 10.70 -1.13 9.81
C TYR A 118 11.60 -2.20 9.22
N TYR A 119 11.00 -3.32 8.84
CA TYR A 119 11.67 -4.50 8.31
C TYR A 119 11.23 -4.67 6.86
N MET A 120 12.03 -4.13 5.94
CA MET A 120 11.76 -4.14 4.50
C MET A 120 12.27 -5.43 3.87
N ARG A 121 11.53 -5.92 2.88
CA ARG A 121 11.95 -7.04 2.06
C ARG A 121 11.68 -6.72 0.60
N ASN A 122 12.69 -6.86 -0.25
CA ASN A 122 12.64 -6.54 -1.69
C ASN A 122 12.21 -7.74 -2.52
N SER A 123 11.50 -8.69 -1.92
CA SER A 123 10.98 -9.86 -2.61
C SER A 123 9.73 -10.41 -1.91
N LEU A 124 8.76 -10.86 -2.71
CA LEU A 124 7.56 -11.54 -2.22
C LEU A 124 7.86 -12.99 -1.88
N GLY A 125 8.49 -13.21 -0.73
CA GLY A 125 8.88 -14.54 -0.26
C GLY A 125 9.10 -14.57 1.24
N SER A 126 9.27 -15.78 1.78
CA SER A 126 9.60 -15.95 3.20
C SER A 126 11.08 -15.66 3.47
N GLY A 127 11.40 -15.22 4.69
CA GLY A 127 12.78 -15.04 5.14
C GLY A 127 12.97 -13.79 6.00
N ASN A 128 14.23 -13.37 6.15
CA ASN A 128 14.59 -12.19 6.91
C ASN A 128 14.34 -10.90 6.12
N ALA A 129 14.33 -9.76 6.83
CA ALA A 129 14.35 -8.46 6.16
C ALA A 129 15.67 -8.24 5.43
N ASP A 130 15.60 -7.62 4.25
CA ASP A 130 16.77 -7.17 3.49
C ASP A 130 17.32 -5.87 4.08
N THR A 131 16.46 -5.04 4.64
CA THR A 131 16.83 -3.77 5.29
C THR A 131 15.99 -3.55 6.54
N VAL A 132 16.64 -3.03 7.59
CA VAL A 132 15.96 -2.63 8.83
C VAL A 132 16.34 -1.21 9.17
N ILE A 133 15.34 -0.34 9.36
CA ILE A 133 15.54 1.05 9.74
C ILE A 133 14.72 1.39 10.98
N TYR A 134 15.15 2.44 11.69
CA TYR A 134 14.45 2.99 12.84
C TYR A 134 14.11 4.44 12.56
N TYR A 135 12.82 4.78 12.52
CA TYR A 135 12.39 6.13 12.14
C TYR A 135 11.03 6.52 12.71
N GLY A 136 10.86 7.81 12.98
CA GLY A 136 9.63 8.38 13.53
C GLY A 136 9.33 7.97 14.97
N LEU A 137 8.06 8.09 15.35
CA LEU A 137 7.51 7.73 16.66
C LEU A 137 6.49 6.60 16.50
N ALA A 138 6.27 5.83 17.57
CA ALA A 138 5.28 4.75 17.54
C ALA A 138 3.85 5.25 17.24
N SER A 139 3.52 6.48 17.66
CA SER A 139 2.23 7.14 17.43
C SER A 139 2.05 7.73 16.03
N ASP A 140 3.10 7.76 15.21
CA ASP A 140 3.00 8.33 13.86
C ASP A 140 2.12 7.45 12.96
N VAL A 141 1.27 8.10 12.17
CA VAL A 141 0.66 7.47 11.00
C VAL A 141 1.72 7.45 9.91
N VAL A 142 1.97 6.28 9.34
CA VAL A 142 2.99 6.09 8.30
C VAL A 142 2.32 6.09 6.94
N LEU A 143 2.89 6.86 6.03
CA LEU A 143 2.53 6.94 4.63
C LEU A 143 3.72 6.44 3.81
N VAL A 144 3.44 5.84 2.67
CA VAL A 144 4.45 5.29 1.74
C VAL A 144 4.19 5.88 0.35
N GLY A 145 5.28 6.23 -0.35
CA GLY A 145 5.24 6.68 -1.72
C GLY A 145 6.58 7.24 -2.19
N ASP A 146 6.70 7.47 -3.49
CA ASP A 146 7.83 8.15 -4.11
C ASP A 146 7.65 9.67 -4.02
N TRP A 147 8.12 10.24 -2.91
CA TRP A 147 7.94 11.67 -2.63
C TRP A 147 8.84 12.59 -3.45
N ASN A 148 9.85 12.07 -4.14
CA ASN A 148 10.83 12.86 -4.89
C ASN A 148 11.00 12.46 -6.36
N GLY A 149 10.20 11.52 -6.86
CA GLY A 149 10.15 11.13 -8.26
C GLY A 149 11.38 10.33 -8.71
N ASN A 150 12.03 9.59 -7.81
CA ASN A 150 13.21 8.80 -8.15
C ASN A 150 12.92 7.32 -8.44
N GLY A 151 11.64 6.94 -8.43
CA GLY A 151 11.15 5.57 -8.61
C GLY A 151 11.30 4.69 -7.37
N LYS A 152 11.57 5.25 -6.18
CA LYS A 152 11.66 4.47 -4.93
C LYS A 152 10.70 5.00 -3.89
N ASP A 153 9.91 4.08 -3.35
CA ASP A 153 9.05 4.41 -2.24
C ASP A 153 9.82 4.57 -0.94
N THR A 154 9.45 5.63 -0.23
CA THR A 154 10.02 5.98 1.06
C THR A 154 8.95 6.42 2.04
N LEU A 155 9.33 6.75 3.28
CA LEU A 155 8.37 6.95 4.36
C LEU A 155 8.07 8.43 4.57
N ALA A 156 6.79 8.75 4.79
CA ALA A 156 6.36 10.00 5.39
C ALA A 156 5.59 9.73 6.69
N MET A 157 5.89 10.52 7.72
CA MET A 157 5.20 10.45 9.01
C MET A 157 4.15 11.55 9.10
N ARG A 158 2.94 11.22 9.55
CA ARG A 158 1.88 12.19 9.82
C ARG A 158 1.59 12.28 11.31
N ARG A 159 1.61 13.52 11.83
CA ARG A 159 1.30 13.90 13.22
C ARG A 159 0.23 14.98 13.20
N GLY A 160 -1.04 14.57 13.36
CA GLY A 160 -2.16 15.48 13.18
C GLY A 160 -2.21 16.01 11.74
N ASN A 161 -2.02 17.32 11.54
CA ASN A 161 -1.92 17.92 10.22
C ASN A 161 -0.49 18.15 9.73
N GLN A 162 0.54 17.78 10.51
CA GLN A 162 1.94 17.87 10.11
C GLN A 162 2.38 16.61 9.37
N TYR A 163 3.11 16.78 8.27
CA TYR A 163 3.72 15.74 7.47
C TYR A 163 5.24 15.92 7.49
N LEU A 164 5.96 14.83 7.72
CA LEU A 164 7.41 14.76 7.78
C LEU A 164 7.88 13.71 6.77
N VAL A 165 8.34 14.18 5.61
CA VAL A 165 8.74 13.33 4.49
C VAL A 165 10.23 13.02 4.57
N ARG A 166 10.59 11.76 4.37
CA ARG A 166 11.97 11.30 4.26
C ARG A 166 12.17 10.63 2.91
N ASN A 167 13.02 11.20 2.08
CA ASN A 167 13.30 10.75 0.70
C ASN A 167 14.35 9.60 0.66
N SER A 168 14.57 8.92 1.79
CA SER A 168 15.49 7.80 1.89
C SER A 168 15.03 6.85 3.00
N LEU A 169 15.33 5.55 2.84
CA LEU A 169 15.09 4.55 3.87
C LEU A 169 16.22 4.57 4.91
N ALA A 170 16.25 5.65 5.69
CA ALA A 170 17.21 5.84 6.78
C ALA A 170 16.59 6.65 7.91
N GLY A 171 17.16 6.50 9.12
CA GLY A 171 16.83 7.40 10.22
C GLY A 171 17.28 8.85 9.95
N GLY A 172 17.07 9.72 10.95
CA GLY A 172 17.49 11.13 10.90
C GLY A 172 16.33 12.11 10.85
N HIS A 173 16.60 13.33 10.37
CA HIS A 173 15.58 14.36 10.19
C HIS A 173 14.81 14.16 8.89
N ALA A 174 13.59 14.68 8.83
CA ALA A 174 12.82 14.75 7.59
C ALA A 174 13.48 15.69 6.58
N ASP A 175 13.40 15.35 5.30
CA ASP A 175 13.89 16.18 4.20
C ASP A 175 12.91 17.31 3.89
N VAL A 176 11.60 17.03 4.02
CA VAL A 176 10.54 18.03 3.83
C VAL A 176 9.57 17.94 5.02
N THR A 177 9.11 19.10 5.50
CA THR A 177 8.05 19.17 6.51
C THR A 177 7.03 20.20 6.09
N PHE A 178 5.75 19.82 6.13
CA PHE A 178 4.65 20.72 5.79
C PHE A 178 3.41 20.43 6.63
N HIS A 179 2.42 21.31 6.57
CA HIS A 179 1.12 21.13 7.20
C HIS A 179 0.02 21.16 6.16
N TYR A 180 -0.92 20.23 6.24
CA TYR A 180 -2.04 20.15 5.31
C TYR A 180 -3.27 19.51 5.94
N GLY A 181 -4.45 20.02 5.60
CA GLY A 181 -5.73 19.53 6.12
C GLY A 181 -5.84 19.64 7.65
N THR A 182 -6.72 18.81 8.20
CA THR A 182 -6.96 18.69 9.64
C THR A 182 -6.46 17.35 10.16
N ALA A 183 -6.35 17.19 11.49
CA ALA A 183 -6.01 15.92 12.10
C ALA A 183 -7.11 14.84 11.92
N ALA A 184 -8.34 15.24 11.60
CA ALA A 184 -9.48 14.32 11.43
C ALA A 184 -9.57 13.74 10.01
N ASP A 185 -8.82 14.31 9.06
CA ASP A 185 -8.91 13.89 7.66
C ASP A 185 -8.32 12.49 7.47
N VAL A 186 -9.00 11.69 6.63
CA VAL A 186 -8.44 10.47 6.04
C VAL A 186 -7.53 10.91 4.90
N VAL A 187 -6.31 10.38 4.88
CA VAL A 187 -5.32 10.67 3.85
C VAL A 187 -5.20 9.47 2.94
N LEU A 188 -5.31 9.71 1.64
CA LEU A 188 -5.02 8.74 0.61
C LEU A 188 -3.75 9.20 -0.12
N VAL A 189 -2.82 8.28 -0.31
CA VAL A 189 -1.58 8.49 -1.05
C VAL A 189 -1.69 7.70 -2.34
N GLY A 190 -1.16 8.27 -3.42
CA GLY A 190 -1.24 7.67 -4.75
C GLY A 190 -0.74 8.60 -5.84
N ASN A 191 -0.51 8.05 -7.03
CA ASN A 191 -0.22 8.82 -8.25
C ASN A 191 -1.53 9.29 -8.89
N TRP A 192 -2.00 10.48 -8.52
CA TRP A 192 -3.30 10.98 -8.98
C TRP A 192 -3.28 11.67 -10.34
N ASP A 193 -2.10 12.03 -10.87
CA ASP A 193 -1.97 12.75 -12.14
C ASP A 193 -1.22 11.98 -13.23
N GLY A 194 -0.69 10.80 -12.91
CA GLY A 194 -0.06 9.86 -13.84
C GLY A 194 1.33 10.32 -14.28
N LYS A 195 2.05 11.01 -13.40
CA LYS A 195 3.36 11.60 -13.66
C LYS A 195 4.40 11.19 -12.63
#